data_AF-A0A9P0B0H4-F1
#
_entry.id   AF-A0A9P0B0H4-F1
#
_cell.length_a   1.000
_cell.length_b   1.000
_cell.length_c   1.000
_cell.angle_alpha   90.00
_cell.angle_beta   90.00
_cell.angle_gamma   90.00
#
_symmetry.space_group_name_H-M   'P 1'
#
loop_
_entity.id
_entity.type
_entity.pdbx_description
1 polymer ?
#
loop_
_entity_poly.entity_id
_entity_poly.type
_entity_poly.pdbx_seq_one_letter_code
_entity_poly.pdbx_strand_id
1 'polypeptide(L)'
;MIMDNSDMESIIHSIEQGEGLDLDTEDFKEICLKLIADVDSNKINLFMLTENLEYLLTNPMPCKRKLGIAIITHVLENIKSDSLNTQQLGLICKFYADRLKDLHDASK
;
A
#
# COMPACT_ATOMS: atom_id res chain seq x y z
N MET A 1 12.88 -11.33 -10.88
CA MET A 1 12.39 -10.15 -11.62
C MET A 1 12.03 -9.10 -10.60
N ILE A 2 12.58 -7.90 -10.73
CA ILE A 2 12.07 -6.71 -10.05
C ILE A 2 10.79 -6.35 -10.81
N MET A 3 9.66 -6.23 -10.12
CA MET A 3 8.42 -5.78 -10.76
C MET A 3 8.66 -4.34 -11.21
N ASP A 4 8.57 -4.07 -12.50
CA ASP A 4 8.67 -2.70 -12.97
C ASP A 4 7.40 -1.93 -12.59
N ASN A 5 7.45 -0.60 -12.59
CA ASN A 5 6.28 0.23 -12.26
C ASN A 5 5.08 -0.03 -13.21
N SER A 6 5.34 -0.50 -14.43
CA SER A 6 4.31 -0.78 -15.44
C SER A 6 3.50 -2.04 -15.11
N ASP A 7 4.13 -3.06 -14.51
CA ASP A 7 3.46 -4.27 -14.02
C ASP A 7 2.51 -3.95 -12.86
N MET A 8 2.95 -3.11 -11.92
CA MET A 8 2.15 -2.70 -10.76
C MET A 8 0.95 -1.85 -11.19
N GLU A 9 1.16 -0.88 -12.08
CA GLU A 9 0.11 -0.03 -12.64
C GLU A 9 -0.93 -0.85 -13.42
N SER A 10 -0.51 -1.88 -14.17
CA SER A 10 -1.43 -2.74 -14.92
C SER A 10 -2.35 -3.55 -14.01
N ILE A 11 -1.83 -4.15 -12.93
CA ILE A 11 -2.65 -4.94 -12.01
C ILE A 11 -3.57 -4.02 -11.19
N ILE A 12 -3.10 -2.82 -10.81
CA ILE A 12 -3.93 -1.83 -10.12
C ILE A 12 -5.03 -1.32 -11.04
N HIS A 13 -4.76 -1.15 -12.34
CA HIS A 13 -5.80 -0.85 -13.32
C HIS A 13 -6.85 -1.98 -13.45
N SER A 14 -6.45 -3.25 -13.34
CA SER A 14 -7.39 -4.39 -13.32
C SER A 14 -8.29 -4.37 -12.07
N ILE A 15 -7.75 -4.04 -10.90
CA ILE A 15 -8.51 -3.89 -9.64
C ILE A 15 -9.51 -2.72 -9.72
N GLU A 16 -9.21 -1.68 -10.52
CA GLU A 16 -10.06 -0.50 -10.70
C GLU A 16 -11.31 -0.72 -11.58
N GLN A 17 -11.35 -1.77 -12.40
CA GLN A 17 -12.47 -2.01 -13.33
C GLN A 17 -13.70 -2.66 -12.67
N GLY A 18 -13.63 -3.01 -11.38
CA GLY A 18 -14.77 -3.52 -10.60
C GLY A 18 -15.58 -2.41 -9.92
N GLU A 19 -16.91 -2.54 -9.89
CA GLU A 19 -17.78 -1.73 -9.02
C GLU A 19 -17.58 -2.11 -7.55
N GLY A 20 -16.44 -1.74 -6.98
CA GLY A 20 -16.08 -2.12 -5.63
C GLY A 20 -14.61 -2.47 -5.51
N LEU A 21 -14.04 -2.12 -4.36
CA LEU A 21 -12.67 -2.42 -4.01
C LEU A 21 -12.66 -3.85 -3.46
N ASP A 22 -12.53 -4.84 -4.34
CA ASP A 22 -12.53 -6.25 -3.97
C ASP A 22 -11.11 -6.68 -3.56
N LEU A 23 -10.88 -6.64 -2.24
CA LEU A 23 -9.61 -7.03 -1.62
C LEU A 23 -9.40 -8.56 -1.60
N ASP A 24 -10.41 -9.34 -1.99
CA ASP A 24 -10.31 -10.81 -2.04
C ASP A 24 -9.91 -11.32 -3.44
N THR A 25 -9.70 -10.41 -4.40
CA THR A 25 -9.22 -10.75 -5.75
C THR A 25 -7.82 -11.38 -5.72
N GLU A 26 -7.59 -12.31 -6.64
CA GLU A 26 -6.25 -12.91 -6.80
C GLU A 26 -5.21 -11.86 -7.21
N ASP A 27 -5.61 -10.86 -8.00
CA ASP A 27 -4.78 -9.72 -8.39
C ASP A 27 -4.28 -8.92 -7.16
N PHE A 28 -5.16 -8.63 -6.20
CA PHE A 28 -4.79 -7.93 -4.97
C PHE A 28 -3.80 -8.75 -4.13
N LYS A 29 -4.09 -10.05 -3.95
CA LYS A 29 -3.22 -10.97 -3.20
C LYS A 29 -1.85 -11.09 -3.87
N GLU A 30 -1.80 -11.19 -5.19
CA GLU A 30 -0.56 -11.31 -5.94
C GLU A 30 0.32 -10.07 -5.76
N ILE A 31 -0.25 -8.86 -5.86
CA ILE A 31 0.49 -7.62 -5.57
C ILE A 31 1.04 -7.65 -4.15
N CYS A 32 0.18 -7.94 -3.17
CA CYS A 32 0.58 -7.92 -1.77
C CYS A 32 1.70 -8.93 -1.47
N LEU A 33 1.57 -10.17 -1.97
CA LEU A 33 2.60 -11.21 -1.80
C LEU A 33 3.95 -10.80 -2.40
N LYS A 34 3.95 -10.17 -3.58
CA LYS A 34 5.18 -9.66 -4.19
C LYS A 34 5.80 -8.54 -3.35
N LEU A 35 5.00 -7.57 -2.91
CA LEU A 35 5.47 -6.47 -2.08
C LEU A 35 6.03 -6.96 -0.73
N ILE A 36 5.36 -7.92 -0.09
CA ILE A 36 5.85 -8.57 1.13
C ILE A 36 7.22 -9.21 0.85
N ALA A 37 7.34 -9.99 -0.22
CA ALA A 37 8.60 -10.65 -0.59
C ALA A 37 9.73 -9.65 -0.88
N ASP A 38 9.43 -8.53 -1.52
CA ASP A 38 10.41 -7.49 -1.83
C ASP A 38 10.82 -6.68 -0.59
N VAL A 39 9.91 -6.44 0.36
CA VAL A 39 10.22 -5.84 1.66
C VAL A 39 11.08 -6.79 2.50
N ASP A 40 10.68 -8.05 2.64
CA ASP A 40 11.40 -9.05 3.44
C ASP A 40 12.79 -9.38 2.88
N SER A 41 13.00 -9.19 1.58
CA SER A 41 14.31 -9.36 0.94
C SER A 41 15.12 -8.06 0.89
N ASN A 42 14.67 -6.99 1.55
CA ASN A 42 15.29 -5.65 1.55
C ASN A 42 15.50 -5.07 0.13
N LYS A 43 14.74 -5.55 -0.88
CA LYS A 43 14.80 -4.98 -2.24
C LYS A 43 14.11 -3.63 -2.29
N ILE A 44 12.97 -3.52 -1.60
CA ILE A 44 12.30 -2.25 -1.37
C ILE A 44 12.21 -2.04 0.13
N ASN A 45 12.37 -0.79 0.54
CA ASN A 45 12.15 -0.39 1.92
C ASN A 45 10.78 0.31 2.01
N LEU A 46 10.33 0.58 3.23
CA LEU A 46 8.99 1.11 3.38
C LEU A 46 8.78 2.55 2.84
N PHE A 47 9.85 3.34 2.69
CA PHE A 47 9.76 4.64 2.01
C PHE A 47 9.45 4.43 0.53
N MET A 48 10.20 3.52 -0.11
CA MET A 48 9.97 3.16 -1.51
C MET A 48 8.56 2.58 -1.72
N LEU A 49 8.05 1.78 -0.77
CA LEU A 49 6.66 1.31 -0.81
C LEU A 49 5.66 2.48 -0.82
N THR A 50 5.83 3.47 0.07
CA THR A 50 4.94 4.63 0.10
C THR A 50 5.06 5.52 -1.13
N GLU A 51 6.25 5.65 -1.72
CA GLU A 51 6.47 6.38 -2.98
C GLU A 51 5.81 5.65 -4.16
N ASN A 52 5.99 4.33 -4.27
CA ASN A 52 5.36 3.53 -5.32
C ASN A 52 3.84 3.59 -5.25
N LEU A 53 3.27 3.75 -4.06
CA LEU A 53 1.82 3.87 -3.86
C LEU A 53 1.32 5.31 -3.82
N GLU A 54 2.18 6.32 -4.03
CA GLU A 54 1.82 7.73 -3.89
C GLU A 54 0.60 8.11 -4.74
N TYR A 55 0.55 7.62 -5.98
CA TYR A 55 -0.55 7.89 -6.92
C TYR A 55 -1.91 7.33 -6.47
N LEU A 56 -1.90 6.30 -5.62
CA LEU A 56 -3.09 5.78 -4.95
C LEU A 56 -3.41 6.59 -3.69
N LEU A 57 -2.40 6.84 -2.85
CA LEU A 57 -2.56 7.47 -1.54
C LEU A 57 -2.95 8.95 -1.60
N THR A 58 -2.54 9.65 -2.66
CA THR A 58 -2.84 11.07 -2.90
C THR A 58 -3.99 11.26 -3.90
N ASN A 59 -4.57 10.16 -4.40
CA ASN A 59 -5.59 10.22 -5.41
C ASN A 59 -6.83 10.99 -4.91
N PRO A 60 -7.47 11.88 -5.71
CA PRO A 60 -8.71 12.54 -5.32
C PRO A 60 -9.87 11.55 -5.11
N MET A 61 -9.84 10.38 -5.76
CA MET A 61 -10.90 9.37 -5.66
C MET A 61 -10.77 8.56 -4.36
N PRO A 62 -11.79 8.52 -3.48
CA PRO A 62 -11.71 7.83 -2.19
C PRO A 62 -11.42 6.33 -2.28
N CYS A 63 -11.93 5.64 -3.31
CA CYS A 63 -11.64 4.21 -3.50
C CYS A 63 -10.15 3.96 -3.80
N LYS A 64 -9.50 4.78 -4.62
CA LYS A 64 -8.06 4.65 -4.90
C LYS A 64 -7.21 4.87 -3.65
N ARG A 65 -7.57 5.84 -2.81
CA ARG A 65 -6.90 6.02 -1.50
C ARG A 65 -7.10 4.82 -0.58
N LYS A 66 -8.32 4.29 -0.50
CA LYS A 66 -8.61 3.09 0.28
C LYS A 66 -7.79 1.90 -0.20
N LEU A 67 -7.58 1.75 -1.51
CA LEU A 67 -6.78 0.66 -2.08
C LEU A 67 -5.32 0.79 -1.65
N GLY A 68 -4.72 1.98 -1.80
CA GLY A 68 -3.34 2.21 -1.35
C GLY A 68 -3.16 1.94 0.15
N ILE A 69 -4.13 2.36 0.98
CA ILE A 69 -4.12 2.07 2.42
C ILE A 69 -4.26 0.56 2.68
N ALA A 70 -5.14 -0.14 1.96
CA ALA A 70 -5.33 -1.58 2.10
C ALA A 70 -4.06 -2.35 1.75
N ILE A 71 -3.38 -1.99 0.66
CA ILE A 71 -2.10 -2.59 0.25
C ILE A 71 -1.05 -2.40 1.36
N ILE A 72 -0.85 -1.17 1.84
CA ILE A 72 0.13 -0.90 2.91
C ILE A 72 -0.21 -1.71 4.16
N THR A 73 -1.47 -1.73 4.56
CA THR A 73 -1.92 -2.45 5.76
C THR A 73 -1.64 -3.94 5.62
N HIS A 74 -2.00 -4.55 4.49
CA HIS A 74 -1.78 -5.96 4.26
C HIS A 74 -0.29 -6.33 4.21
N VAL A 75 0.55 -5.49 3.60
CA VAL A 75 2.01 -5.68 3.61
C VAL A 75 2.53 -5.63 5.05
N LEU A 76 2.16 -4.61 5.83
CA LEU A 76 2.62 -4.46 7.21
C LEU A 76 2.19 -5.59 8.14
N GLU A 77 1.01 -6.16 7.93
CA GLU A 77 0.50 -7.29 8.71
C GLU A 77 1.24 -8.60 8.41
N ASN A 78 1.92 -8.72 7.26
CA ASN A 78 2.47 -9.98 6.76
C ASN A 78 3.99 -9.98 6.56
N ILE A 79 4.67 -8.84 6.65
CA ILE A 79 6.14 -8.79 6.66
C ILE A 79 6.70 -9.30 8.00
N LYS A 80 7.97 -9.70 8.01
CA LYS A 80 8.63 -10.13 9.25
C LYS A 80 8.82 -8.95 10.22
N SER A 81 8.83 -9.27 11.51
CA SER A 81 8.98 -8.28 12.59
C SER A 81 10.32 -7.54 12.58
N ASP A 82 11.35 -8.10 11.94
CA ASP A 82 12.69 -7.53 11.77
C ASP A 82 12.88 -6.81 10.43
N SER A 83 11.87 -6.82 9.55
CA SER A 83 11.90 -6.13 8.25
C SER A 83 11.81 -4.60 8.39
N LEU A 84 11.44 -4.09 9.58
CA LEU A 84 11.33 -2.65 9.85
C LEU A 84 12.35 -2.18 10.87
N ASN A 85 13.03 -1.08 10.53
CA ASN A 85 13.83 -0.33 11.49
C ASN A 85 13.01 0.77 12.18
N THR A 86 13.56 1.35 13.26
CA THR A 86 12.90 2.39 14.06
C THR A 86 12.47 3.61 13.24
N GLN A 87 13.22 3.99 12.21
CA GLN A 87 12.89 5.15 11.37
C GLN A 87 11.67 4.86 10.50
N GLN A 88 11.60 3.67 9.90
CA GLN A 88 10.46 3.22 9.09
C GLN A 88 9.21 3.05 9.95
N LEU A 89 9.36 2.51 11.17
CA LEU A 89 8.26 2.40 12.12
C LEU A 89 7.70 3.79 12.48
N GLY A 90 8.58 4.75 12.76
CA GLY A 90 8.18 6.14 13.02
C GLY A 90 7.44 6.78 11.83
N LEU A 91 7.88 6.51 10.61
CA LEU A 91 7.20 6.98 9.38
C LEU A 91 5.78 6.41 9.29
N ILE A 92 5.60 5.09 9.48
CA ILE A 92 4.30 4.41 9.44
C ILE A 92 3.36 4.99 10.49
N CYS A 93 3.83 5.08 11.73
CA CYS A 93 3.01 5.60 12.83
C CYS A 93 2.54 7.01 12.53
N LYS A 94 3.42 7.87 12.00
CA LYS A 94 3.05 9.22 11.59
C LYS A 94 2.06 9.21 10.43
N PHE A 95 2.30 8.42 9.39
CA PHE A 95 1.43 8.30 8.23
C PHE A 95 0.00 7.90 8.64
N TYR A 96 -0.17 6.83 9.43
CA TYR A 96 -1.50 6.41 9.88
C TYR A 96 -2.13 7.40 10.86
N ALA A 97 -1.35 8.04 11.73
CA ALA A 97 -1.86 9.08 12.63
C ALA A 97 -2.39 10.30 11.86
N ASP A 98 -1.68 10.73 10.81
CA ASP A 98 -2.12 11.84 9.96
C ASP A 98 -3.36 11.45 9.15
N ARG A 99 -3.44 10.20 8.65
CA ARG A 99 -4.64 9.71 7.95
C ARG A 99 -5.87 9.52 8.84
N LEU A 100 -5.68 9.13 10.10
CA LEU A 100 -6.77 9.07 11.07
C LEU A 100 -7.36 10.45 11.36
N LYS A 101 -6.52 11.50 11.41
CA LYS A 101 -6.98 12.89 11.56
C LYS A 101 -7.75 13.35 10.33
N ASP A 102 -7.24 13.09 9.12
CA ASP A 102 -7.92 13.45 7.87
C ASP A 102 -9.34 12.83 7.79
N LEU A 103 -9.49 11.56 8.21
CA LEU A 103 -10.78 10.87 8.21
C LEU A 103 -11.76 11.43 9.25
N HIS A 104 -11.25 11.85 10.41
CA HIS A 104 -12.05 12.47 11.44
C HIS A 104 -12.52 13.88 11.03
N ASP A 105 -11.65 14.68 10.41
CA ASP A 105 -11.98 16.05 9.99
C ASP A 105 -12.89 16.08 8.75
N ALA A 106 -12.87 15.05 7.89
CA ALA A 106 -13.79 14.90 6.76
C ALA A 106 -15.24 14.53 7.16
N SER A 107 -15.50 14.26 8.45
CA SER A 107 -16.83 13.88 8.98
C SER A 107 -17.56 15.04 9.69
N LYS A 108 -17.06 16.27 9.60
CA LYS A 108 -17.66 17.49 10.18
C LYS A 108 -18.10 18.46 9.09
#